data_AF-A0A938TTT4-F1
#
_entry.id   AF-A0A938TTT4-F1
#
_cell.length_a   1.000
_cell.length_b   1.000
_cell.length_c   1.000
_cell.angle_alpha   90.00
_cell.angle_beta   90.00
_cell.angle_gamma   90.00
#
_symmetry.space_group_name_H-M   'P 1'
#
loop_
_entity.id
_entity.type
_entity.pdbx_description
1 polymer ?
#
loop_
_entity_poly.entity_id
_entity_poly.type
_entity_poly.pdbx_seq_one_letter_code
_entity_poly.pdbx_strand_id
1 'polypeptide(L)'
;VVRDELSGWLMSLNKQGREGDRPFYLESWNGYGSYTVDRIGRGTVHVPALCLSILGGIQPDKLEKMIMQSLSGNDDGLLQRFQLLVCPQIKKEWTNNDTPPNVSAEKAVTQLLEKLYDVHLSSIDDFIGIHFDSDAQQIFDRWREQLEILLRSNNIDNVSYESHIAKYRSLAPSLALIFQLVETGPTSCSVDKKNIQLAIKWCDFLQDHAKKIYQVSSREGNSAIKSFQKKILEGRVKDEDSVRSIIRNGWEYLSDIKQVEQALNFLEKHGWVRVIETGSAVGRRSKIIRLHPDLRKFSL
;
A
#
# COMPACT_ATOMS: atom_id res chain seq x y z
N VAL A 1 -14.85 -0.72 -11.69
CA VAL A 1 -14.36 -2.10 -11.59
C VAL A 1 -14.70 -2.63 -10.21
N VAL A 2 -15.52 -3.68 -10.11
CA VAL A 2 -15.82 -4.35 -8.84
C VAL A 2 -15.35 -5.79 -8.96
N ARG A 3 -14.51 -6.25 -8.03
CA ARG A 3 -13.94 -7.60 -8.00
C ARG A 3 -13.77 -8.04 -6.56
N ASP A 4 -14.12 -9.27 -6.23
CA ASP A 4 -13.85 -9.79 -4.87
C ASP A 4 -12.34 -9.87 -4.61
N GLU A 5 -11.55 -10.16 -5.64
CA GLU A 5 -10.10 -10.27 -5.58
C GLU A 5 -9.42 -9.46 -6.69
N LEU A 6 -8.70 -8.41 -6.29
CA LEU A 6 -8.02 -7.46 -7.19
C LEU A 6 -6.67 -7.96 -7.70
N SER A 7 -6.03 -8.94 -7.06
CA SER A 7 -4.71 -9.43 -7.51
C SER A 7 -4.73 -9.91 -8.95
N GLY A 8 -5.78 -10.61 -9.38
CA GLY A 8 -5.94 -11.05 -10.77
C GLY A 8 -6.04 -9.88 -11.74
N TRP A 9 -6.77 -8.81 -11.39
CA TRP A 9 -6.85 -7.59 -12.19
C TRP A 9 -5.50 -6.88 -12.25
N LEU A 10 -4.82 -6.67 -11.11
CA LEU A 10 -3.50 -6.04 -11.05
C LEU A 10 -2.44 -6.79 -11.86
N MET A 11 -2.37 -8.12 -11.73
CA MET A 11 -1.46 -8.95 -12.52
C MET A 11 -1.76 -8.86 -14.02
N SER A 12 -3.03 -8.71 -14.38
CA SER A 12 -3.44 -8.61 -15.77
C SER A 12 -2.94 -7.34 -16.46
N LEU A 13 -2.62 -6.28 -15.69
CA LEU A 13 -2.05 -5.02 -16.20
C LEU A 13 -0.57 -5.15 -16.60
N ASN A 14 0.11 -6.22 -16.17
CA ASN A 14 1.50 -6.48 -16.50
C ASN A 14 1.67 -7.49 -17.65
N LYS A 15 0.56 -7.94 -18.27
CA LYS A 15 0.62 -8.91 -19.38
C LYS A 15 1.09 -8.22 -20.66
N GLN A 16 1.90 -8.92 -21.44
CA GLN A 16 2.32 -8.49 -22.77
C GLN A 16 1.08 -8.24 -23.66
N GLY A 17 1.07 -7.13 -24.39
CA GLY A 17 -0.06 -6.66 -25.19
C GLY A 17 -1.08 -5.79 -24.44
N ARG A 18 -0.81 -5.42 -23.18
CA ARG A 18 -1.66 -4.53 -22.36
C ARG A 18 -0.89 -3.34 -21.80
N GLU A 19 0.15 -2.91 -22.49
CA GLU A 19 1.05 -1.84 -22.07
C GLU A 19 0.33 -0.50 -21.87
N GLY A 20 -0.76 -0.25 -22.61
CA GLY A 20 -1.58 0.96 -22.49
C GLY A 20 -2.55 0.98 -21.31
N ASP A 21 -2.80 -0.16 -20.66
CA ASP A 21 -3.84 -0.23 -19.62
C ASP A 21 -3.40 0.46 -18.33
N ARG A 22 -2.13 0.34 -17.92
CA ARG A 22 -1.62 1.03 -16.73
C ARG A 22 -1.74 2.55 -16.85
N PRO A 23 -1.22 3.20 -17.92
CA PRO A 23 -1.44 4.63 -18.15
C PRO A 23 -2.91 5.04 -18.10
N PHE A 24 -3.80 4.26 -18.72
CA PHE A 24 -5.24 4.52 -18.69
C PHE A 24 -5.80 4.59 -17.26
N TYR A 25 -5.47 3.62 -16.41
CA TYR A 25 -5.93 3.65 -15.02
C TYR A 25 -5.29 4.78 -14.20
N LEU A 26 -4.01 5.09 -14.46
CA LEU A 26 -3.32 6.21 -13.81
C LEU A 26 -3.96 7.56 -14.18
N GLU A 27 -4.38 7.73 -15.43
CA GLU A 27 -5.07 8.92 -15.94
C GLU A 27 -6.48 9.03 -15.35
N SER A 28 -7.22 7.91 -15.27
CA SER A 28 -8.57 7.87 -14.70
C SER A 28 -8.66 8.29 -13.24
N TRP A 29 -7.54 8.24 -12.50
CA TRP A 29 -7.49 8.65 -11.10
C TRP A 29 -7.68 10.17 -10.92
N ASN A 30 -7.26 10.98 -11.89
CA ASN A 30 -7.43 12.43 -11.82
C ASN A 30 -8.91 12.82 -11.91
N GLY A 31 -9.72 12.03 -12.64
CA GLY A 31 -11.18 12.18 -12.68
C GLY A 31 -11.72 13.29 -13.61
N TYR A 32 -10.87 14.19 -14.10
CA TYR A 32 -11.26 15.32 -14.97
C TYR A 32 -10.61 15.29 -16.36
N GLY A 33 -9.70 14.36 -16.63
CA GLY A 33 -9.02 14.25 -17.92
C GLY A 33 -9.92 13.65 -18.99
N SER A 34 -9.86 14.18 -20.21
CA SER A 34 -10.56 13.59 -21.35
C SER A 34 -9.76 12.44 -21.96
N TYR A 35 -10.42 11.36 -22.36
CA TYR A 35 -9.77 10.20 -22.97
C TYR A 35 -10.41 9.83 -24.30
N THR A 36 -9.61 9.75 -25.36
CA THR A 36 -10.08 9.39 -26.70
C THR A 36 -9.46 8.07 -27.13
N VAL A 37 -10.30 7.13 -27.56
CA VAL A 37 -9.87 5.85 -28.11
C VAL A 37 -10.34 5.72 -29.54
N ASP A 38 -9.39 5.61 -30.45
CA ASP A 38 -9.64 5.25 -31.84
C ASP A 38 -9.50 3.74 -32.02
N ARG A 39 -10.55 3.10 -32.53
CA ARG A 39 -10.54 1.66 -32.85
C ARG A 39 -10.78 1.46 -34.34
N ILE A 40 -9.84 0.78 -35.00
CA ILE A 40 -9.98 0.38 -36.40
C ILE A 40 -11.31 -0.38 -36.58
N GLY A 41 -12.19 0.16 -37.42
CA GLY A 41 -13.50 -0.43 -37.74
C GLY A 41 -14.63 -0.18 -36.72
N ARG A 42 -14.36 0.41 -35.54
CA ARG A 42 -15.38 0.73 -34.52
C ARG A 42 -15.54 2.22 -34.23
N GLY A 43 -14.75 3.06 -34.90
CA GLY A 43 -14.79 4.51 -34.75
C GLY A 43 -14.06 5.02 -33.51
N THR A 44 -14.26 6.31 -33.25
CA THR A 44 -13.66 7.06 -32.15
C THR A 44 -14.64 7.13 -30.98
N VAL A 45 -14.18 6.74 -29.79
CA VAL A 45 -14.91 6.95 -28.53
C VAL A 45 -14.19 8.05 -27.76
N HIS A 46 -14.89 9.16 -27.50
CA HIS A 46 -14.39 10.25 -26.67
C HIS A 46 -15.12 10.27 -25.34
N VAL A 47 -14.35 10.28 -24.25
CA VAL A 47 -14.83 10.39 -22.87
C VAL A 47 -14.39 11.76 -22.35
N PRO A 48 -15.31 12.72 -22.13
CA PRO A 48 -14.94 14.08 -21.71
C PRO A 48 -14.28 14.16 -20.33
N ALA A 49 -14.71 13.33 -19.39
CA ALA A 49 -14.13 13.21 -18.05
C ALA A 49 -14.02 11.75 -17.64
N LEU A 50 -12.81 11.20 -17.71
CA LEU A 50 -12.52 9.82 -17.35
C LEU A 50 -12.39 9.69 -15.83
N CYS A 51 -13.43 9.17 -15.20
CA CYS A 51 -13.44 8.84 -13.77
C CYS A 51 -13.85 7.39 -13.57
N LEU A 52 -13.03 6.62 -12.84
CA LEU A 52 -13.29 5.21 -12.58
C LEU A 52 -13.20 4.89 -11.08
N SER A 53 -14.24 4.24 -10.57
CA SER A 53 -14.21 3.63 -9.24
C SER A 53 -13.72 2.19 -9.31
N ILE A 54 -12.78 1.82 -8.44
CA ILE A 54 -12.24 0.45 -8.31
C ILE A 54 -12.46 -0.01 -6.87
N LEU A 55 -13.19 -1.11 -6.69
CA LEU A 55 -13.51 -1.69 -5.39
C LEU A 55 -13.21 -3.19 -5.41
N GLY A 56 -12.56 -3.66 -4.35
CA GLY A 56 -12.32 -5.09 -4.16
C GLY A 56 -11.37 -5.42 -3.02
N GLY A 57 -11.34 -6.70 -2.66
CA GLY A 57 -10.38 -7.24 -1.72
C GLY A 57 -9.05 -7.61 -2.38
N ILE A 58 -8.01 -7.78 -1.58
CA ILE A 58 -6.75 -8.39 -2.00
C ILE A 58 -6.16 -9.20 -0.85
N GLN A 59 -5.66 -10.39 -1.16
CA GLN A 59 -4.92 -11.19 -0.19
C GLN A 59 -3.67 -10.45 0.31
N PRO A 60 -3.40 -10.40 1.64
CA PRO A 60 -2.22 -9.76 2.20
C PRO A 60 -0.92 -10.18 1.50
N ASP A 61 -0.64 -11.49 1.40
CA ASP A 61 0.59 -12.01 0.78
C ASP A 61 0.78 -11.57 -0.69
N LYS A 62 -0.32 -11.37 -1.43
CA LYS A 62 -0.26 -10.89 -2.81
C LYS A 62 0.08 -9.40 -2.86
N LEU A 63 -0.56 -8.62 -1.99
CA LEU A 63 -0.27 -7.19 -1.83
C LEU A 63 1.18 -6.98 -1.37
N GLU A 64 1.66 -7.78 -0.42
CA GLU A 64 3.04 -7.72 0.09
C GLU A 64 4.07 -7.88 -1.04
N LYS A 65 3.90 -8.91 -1.88
CA LYS A 65 4.76 -9.16 -3.04
C LYS A 65 4.75 -8.00 -4.04
N MET A 66 3.59 -7.38 -4.25
CA MET A 66 3.47 -6.24 -5.17
C MET A 66 4.20 -5.01 -4.66
N ILE A 67 4.13 -4.73 -3.35
CA ILE A 67 4.86 -3.62 -2.72
C ILE A 67 6.37 -3.85 -2.84
N MET A 68 6.84 -5.09 -2.65
CA MET A 68 8.26 -5.39 -2.81
C MET A 68 8.76 -5.22 -4.23
N GLN A 69 7.93 -5.57 -5.21
CA GLN A 69 8.24 -5.31 -6.62
C GLN A 69 8.30 -3.80 -6.91
N SER A 70 7.42 -2.99 -6.33
CA SER A 70 7.47 -1.53 -6.53
C SER A 70 8.76 -0.93 -5.96
N LEU A 71 9.19 -1.37 -4.77
CA LEU A 71 10.45 -0.95 -4.13
C LEU A 71 11.71 -1.29 -4.94
N SER A 72 11.63 -2.24 -5.89
CA SER A 72 12.75 -2.64 -6.74
C SER A 72 12.96 -1.78 -7.99
N GLY A 73 12.19 -0.69 -8.15
CA GLY A 73 12.36 0.30 -9.23
C GLY A 73 11.32 0.23 -10.36
N ASN A 74 10.26 -0.56 -10.20
CA ASN A 74 9.14 -0.67 -11.14
C ASN A 74 7.85 0.03 -10.62
N ASP A 75 8.01 1.08 -9.81
CA ASP A 75 6.88 1.80 -9.23
C ASP A 75 6.38 2.92 -10.17
N ASP A 76 5.19 2.73 -10.76
CA ASP A 76 4.50 3.74 -11.57
C ASP A 76 3.48 4.57 -10.75
N GLY A 77 3.41 4.34 -9.44
CA GLY A 77 2.51 5.05 -8.56
C GLY A 77 1.07 4.54 -8.56
N LEU A 78 0.76 3.41 -9.23
CA LEU A 78 -0.60 2.88 -9.29
C LEU A 78 -1.11 2.47 -7.91
N LEU A 79 -0.28 1.76 -7.13
CA LEU A 79 -0.68 1.26 -5.81
C LEU A 79 -0.96 2.40 -4.82
N GLN A 80 -0.17 3.47 -4.90
CA GLN A 80 -0.26 4.67 -4.07
C GLN A 80 -1.56 5.46 -4.28
N ARG A 81 -2.24 5.23 -5.42
CA ARG A 81 -3.55 5.85 -5.70
C ARG A 81 -4.70 5.14 -5.00
N PHE A 82 -4.51 3.91 -4.52
CA PHE A 82 -5.47 3.20 -3.66
C PHE A 82 -5.42 3.71 -2.21
N GLN A 83 -5.80 4.98 -2.02
CA GLN A 83 -5.70 5.69 -0.75
C GLN A 83 -6.62 5.16 0.36
N LEU A 84 -7.69 4.44 -0.03
CA LEU A 84 -8.68 3.86 0.88
C LEU A 84 -8.35 2.41 1.28
N LEU A 85 -7.11 1.96 1.10
CA LEU A 85 -6.70 0.60 1.51
C LEU A 85 -6.77 0.43 3.03
N VAL A 86 -7.54 -0.56 3.47
CA VAL A 86 -7.67 -0.94 4.88
C VAL A 86 -7.08 -2.34 5.08
N CYS A 87 -6.14 -2.46 6.02
CA CYS A 87 -5.56 -3.73 6.44
C CYS A 87 -5.94 -4.00 7.91
N PRO A 88 -7.13 -4.57 8.17
CA PRO A 88 -7.62 -4.75 9.53
C PRO A 88 -6.72 -5.71 10.33
N GLN A 89 -6.71 -5.55 11.65
CA GLN A 89 -6.07 -6.52 12.53
C GLN A 89 -7.09 -7.59 12.91
N ILE A 90 -6.80 -8.83 12.55
CA ILE A 90 -7.61 -9.98 12.97
C ILE A 90 -7.33 -10.19 14.45
N LYS A 91 -8.39 -10.18 15.27
CA LYS A 91 -8.28 -10.48 16.70
C LYS A 91 -7.78 -11.92 16.87
N LYS A 92 -6.87 -12.14 17.81
CA LYS A 92 -6.36 -13.48 18.13
C LYS A 92 -7.44 -14.35 18.76
N GLU A 93 -8.28 -13.73 19.58
CA GLU A 93 -9.45 -14.37 20.15
C GLU A 93 -10.53 -14.46 19.07
N TRP A 94 -10.94 -15.70 18.80
CA TRP A 94 -12.07 -15.94 17.92
C TRP A 94 -13.37 -15.76 18.70
N THR A 95 -14.27 -14.95 18.15
CA THR A 95 -15.63 -14.76 18.67
C THR A 95 -16.60 -15.01 17.53
N ASN A 96 -17.54 -15.94 17.71
CA ASN A 96 -18.63 -16.13 16.76
C ASN A 96 -19.64 -15.00 16.94
N ASN A 97 -19.65 -14.02 16.04
CA ASN A 97 -20.61 -12.94 16.07
C ASN A 97 -21.39 -12.91 14.74
N ASP A 98 -22.58 -13.49 14.76
CA ASP A 98 -23.54 -13.43 13.66
C ASP A 98 -24.52 -12.28 13.93
N THR A 99 -24.10 -11.06 13.60
CA THR A 99 -24.94 -9.87 13.73
C THR A 99 -25.74 -9.68 12.45
N PRO A 100 -27.09 -9.61 12.51
CA PRO A 100 -27.89 -9.40 11.30
C PRO A 100 -27.58 -8.02 10.69
N PRO A 101 -27.71 -7.88 9.36
CA PRO A 101 -27.50 -6.59 8.70
C PRO A 101 -28.47 -5.54 9.22
N ASN A 102 -28.01 -4.31 9.34
CA ASN A 102 -28.86 -3.19 9.72
C ASN A 102 -29.65 -2.68 8.52
N VAL A 103 -30.83 -3.25 8.30
CA VAL A 103 -31.74 -2.91 7.19
C VAL A 103 -32.09 -1.42 7.16
N SER A 104 -32.24 -0.78 8.32
CA SER A 104 -32.55 0.65 8.38
C SER A 104 -31.38 1.52 7.89
N ALA A 105 -30.14 1.13 8.21
CA ALA A 105 -28.94 1.81 7.73
C ALA A 105 -28.74 1.60 6.22
N GLU A 106 -28.96 0.38 5.74
CA GLU A 106 -28.92 0.07 4.30
C GLU A 106 -29.91 0.94 3.52
N LYS A 107 -31.17 0.99 3.98
CA LYS A 107 -32.19 1.83 3.35
C LYS A 107 -31.82 3.32 3.36
N ALA A 108 -31.27 3.81 4.47
CA ALA A 108 -30.83 5.20 4.59
C ALA A 108 -29.70 5.54 3.59
N VAL A 109 -28.72 4.64 3.43
CA VAL A 109 -27.62 4.81 2.46
C VAL A 109 -28.16 4.76 1.03
N THR A 110 -29.04 3.82 0.70
CA THR A 110 -29.63 3.74 -0.66
C THR A 110 -30.38 5.01 -1.02
N GLN A 111 -31.25 5.50 -0.12
CA GLN A 111 -32.01 6.74 -0.36
C GLN A 111 -31.11 7.98 -0.51
N LEU A 112 -29.99 8.02 0.21
CA LEU A 112 -29.01 9.09 0.06
C LEU A 112 -28.33 9.02 -1.31
N LEU A 113 -27.90 7.83 -1.74
CA LEU A 113 -27.26 7.65 -3.04
C LEU A 113 -28.19 8.02 -4.20
N GLU A 114 -29.47 7.65 -4.11
CA GLU A 114 -30.50 8.06 -5.08
C GLU A 114 -30.62 9.60 -5.14
N LYS A 115 -30.72 10.26 -4.00
CA LYS A 115 -30.78 11.74 -3.93
C LYS A 115 -29.54 12.42 -4.52
N LEU A 116 -28.35 11.85 -4.32
CA LEU A 116 -27.11 12.40 -4.86
C LEU A 116 -26.95 12.10 -6.36
N TYR A 117 -27.52 11.01 -6.86
CA TYR A 117 -27.52 10.66 -8.26
C TYR A 117 -28.41 11.61 -9.09
N ASP A 118 -29.57 12.00 -8.55
CA ASP A 118 -30.52 12.90 -9.21
C ASP A 118 -30.03 14.36 -9.27
N VAL A 119 -28.85 14.65 -8.70
CA VAL A 119 -28.19 15.95 -8.80
C VAL A 119 -27.63 16.10 -10.20
N HIS A 120 -28.45 16.62 -11.09
CA HIS A 120 -28.01 16.98 -12.43
C HIS A 120 -27.06 18.18 -12.36
N LEU A 121 -25.77 17.91 -12.50
CA LEU A 121 -24.79 18.94 -12.84
C LEU A 121 -25.06 19.35 -14.30
N SER A 122 -25.47 20.60 -14.50
CA SER A 122 -25.88 21.12 -15.82
C SER A 122 -24.76 21.12 -16.87
N SER A 123 -23.49 21.19 -16.44
CA SER A 123 -22.33 20.85 -17.26
C SER A 123 -21.10 20.57 -16.37
N ILE A 124 -20.07 19.93 -16.94
CA ILE A 124 -18.76 19.75 -16.28
C ILE A 124 -18.03 21.10 -16.15
N ASP A 125 -18.27 22.03 -17.08
CA ASP A 125 -17.71 23.38 -17.06
C ASP A 125 -18.39 24.28 -16.00
N ASP A 126 -19.61 23.94 -15.58
CA ASP A 126 -20.34 24.56 -14.46
C ASP A 126 -19.97 23.95 -13.09
N PHE A 127 -18.87 23.19 -13.00
CA PHE A 127 -18.42 22.65 -11.72
C PHE A 127 -17.98 23.78 -10.79
N ILE A 128 -18.95 24.36 -10.08
CA ILE A 128 -18.74 25.20 -8.93
C ILE A 128 -18.25 24.25 -7.83
N GLY A 129 -16.94 24.10 -7.71
CA GLY A 129 -16.36 23.39 -6.58
C GLY A 129 -16.92 23.96 -5.28
N ILE A 130 -17.43 23.11 -4.41
CA ILE A 130 -17.90 23.53 -3.09
C ILE A 130 -16.67 23.91 -2.26
N HIS A 131 -16.61 25.16 -1.82
CA HIS A 131 -15.51 25.67 -1.02
C HIS A 131 -15.65 25.28 0.45
N PHE A 132 -14.53 25.28 1.17
CA PHE A 132 -14.57 25.29 2.63
C PHE A 132 -15.15 26.61 3.14
N ASP A 133 -15.85 26.56 4.26
CA ASP A 133 -16.08 27.77 5.05
C ASP A 133 -14.75 28.28 5.66
N SER A 134 -14.78 29.46 6.28
CA SER A 134 -13.56 30.09 6.83
C SER A 134 -12.88 29.25 7.91
N ASP A 135 -13.66 28.54 8.74
CA ASP A 135 -13.11 27.73 9.84
C ASP A 135 -12.52 26.43 9.28
N ALA A 136 -13.22 25.79 8.35
CA ALA A 136 -12.80 24.58 7.68
C ALA A 136 -11.53 24.80 6.85
N GLN A 137 -11.44 25.93 6.14
CA GLN A 137 -10.26 26.30 5.36
C GLN A 137 -9.02 26.41 6.26
N GLN A 138 -9.13 27.11 7.40
CA GLN A 138 -8.02 27.23 8.36
C GLN A 138 -7.58 25.88 8.94
N ILE A 139 -8.53 24.97 9.21
CA ILE A 139 -8.23 23.62 9.68
C ILE A 139 -7.50 22.83 8.60
N PHE A 140 -8.00 22.87 7.36
CA PHE A 140 -7.39 22.17 6.24
C PHE A 140 -5.97 22.67 5.95
N ASP A 141 -5.77 23.99 5.92
CA ASP A 141 -4.46 24.58 5.63
C ASP A 141 -3.42 24.17 6.66
N ARG A 142 -3.80 24.19 7.95
CA ARG A 142 -2.92 23.79 9.05
C ARG A 142 -2.58 22.30 9.00
N TRP A 143 -3.55 21.45 8.68
CA TRP A 143 -3.32 20.01 8.48
C TRP A 143 -2.45 19.75 7.24
N ARG A 144 -2.72 20.45 6.13
CA ARG A 144 -1.95 20.34 4.89
C ARG A 144 -0.50 20.79 5.11
N GLU A 145 -0.28 21.87 5.84
CA GLU A 145 1.07 22.32 6.21
C GLU A 145 1.85 21.21 6.94
N GLN A 146 1.24 20.56 7.93
CA GLN A 146 1.86 19.43 8.65
C GLN A 146 2.18 18.26 7.72
N LEU A 147 1.27 17.93 6.80
CA LEU A 147 1.50 16.90 5.78
C LEU A 147 2.68 17.28 4.86
N GLU A 148 2.75 18.53 4.40
CA GLU A 148 3.84 19.01 3.54
C GLU A 148 5.20 19.01 4.25
N ILE A 149 5.23 19.38 5.55
CA ILE A 149 6.43 19.28 6.39
C ILE A 149 6.88 17.83 6.51
N LEU A 150 5.96 16.91 6.83
CA LEU A 150 6.27 15.49 6.94
C LEU A 150 6.89 14.94 5.65
N LEU A 151 6.27 15.22 4.50
CA LEU A 151 6.75 14.74 3.19
C LEU A 151 8.10 15.34 2.77
N ARG A 152 8.50 16.50 3.32
CA ARG A 152 9.82 17.12 3.04
C ARG A 152 10.86 16.88 4.12
N SER A 153 10.50 16.19 5.20
CA SER A 153 11.37 16.02 6.35
C SER A 153 12.54 15.05 6.14
N ASN A 154 12.52 14.27 5.05
CA ASN A 154 13.43 13.12 4.81
C ASN A 154 13.40 12.06 5.93
N ASN A 155 12.37 12.06 6.79
CA ASN A 155 12.20 11.11 7.90
C ASN A 155 11.36 9.88 7.51
N ILE A 156 10.99 9.73 6.24
CA ILE A 156 10.25 8.56 5.73
C ILE A 156 11.20 7.71 4.91
N ASP A 157 11.61 6.56 5.46
CA ASP A 157 12.55 5.65 4.78
C ASP A 157 11.95 4.95 3.56
N ASN A 158 10.62 4.78 3.53
CA ASN A 158 9.92 4.08 2.47
C ASN A 158 9.29 5.07 1.47
N VAL A 159 9.95 5.25 0.32
CA VAL A 159 9.52 6.16 -0.77
C VAL A 159 8.12 5.81 -1.31
N SER A 160 7.76 4.52 -1.39
CA SER A 160 6.44 4.10 -1.84
C SER A 160 5.34 4.48 -0.83
N TYR A 161 5.64 4.43 0.47
CA TYR A 161 4.75 4.91 1.53
C TYR A 161 4.64 6.44 1.52
N GLU A 162 5.76 7.16 1.38
CA GLU A 162 5.75 8.62 1.22
C GLU A 162 4.86 9.05 0.03
N SER A 163 5.01 8.36 -1.11
CA SER A 163 4.21 8.59 -2.32
C SER A 163 2.72 8.26 -2.14
N HIS A 164 2.37 7.32 -1.27
CA HIS A 164 0.98 7.02 -0.91
C HIS A 164 0.38 8.16 -0.09
N ILE A 165 1.07 8.57 0.98
CA ILE A 165 0.62 9.64 1.87
C ILE A 165 0.56 11.00 1.15
N ALA A 166 1.44 11.21 0.17
CA ALA A 166 1.39 12.37 -0.72
C ALA A 166 0.03 12.54 -1.44
N LYS A 167 -0.73 11.46 -1.66
CA LYS A 167 -2.06 11.53 -2.28
C LYS A 167 -3.15 12.01 -1.32
N TYR A 168 -2.87 12.08 -0.01
CA TYR A 168 -3.86 12.54 0.96
C TYR A 168 -4.19 14.03 0.81
N ARG A 169 -3.35 14.79 0.08
CA ARG A 169 -3.62 16.16 -0.37
C ARG A 169 -4.98 16.29 -1.05
N SER A 170 -5.35 15.34 -1.91
CA SER A 170 -6.65 15.29 -2.56
C SER A 170 -7.67 14.48 -1.76
N LEU A 171 -7.24 13.50 -0.97
CA LEU A 171 -8.15 12.64 -0.20
C LEU A 171 -8.96 13.42 0.84
N ALA A 172 -8.27 14.20 1.68
CA ALA A 172 -8.91 14.92 2.78
C ALA A 172 -10.04 15.86 2.31
N PRO A 173 -9.83 16.76 1.31
CA PRO A 173 -10.91 17.61 0.84
C PRO A 173 -12.02 16.81 0.13
N SER A 174 -11.69 15.75 -0.61
CA SER A 174 -12.70 14.88 -1.23
C SER A 174 -13.58 14.16 -0.21
N LEU A 175 -13.00 13.61 0.85
CA LEU A 175 -13.75 13.00 1.95
C LEU A 175 -14.60 14.03 2.69
N ALA A 176 -14.07 15.22 2.93
CA ALA A 176 -14.81 16.28 3.61
C ALA A 176 -16.05 16.70 2.81
N LEU A 177 -15.91 16.84 1.48
CA LEU A 177 -17.03 17.09 0.59
C LEU A 177 -18.05 15.94 0.60
N ILE A 178 -17.59 14.68 0.52
CA ILE A 178 -18.48 13.53 0.60
C ILE A 178 -19.28 13.53 1.91
N PHE A 179 -18.62 13.77 3.04
CA PHE A 179 -19.29 13.82 4.34
C PHE A 179 -20.29 14.97 4.43
N GLN A 180 -19.94 16.15 3.92
CA GLN A 180 -20.87 17.28 3.83
C GLN A 180 -22.12 16.90 3.02
N LEU A 181 -21.94 16.31 1.83
CA LEU A 181 -23.05 15.90 0.97
C LEU A 181 -23.90 14.78 1.59
N VAL A 182 -23.28 13.89 2.36
CA VAL A 182 -23.99 12.85 3.13
C VAL A 182 -24.88 13.47 4.21
N GLU A 183 -24.40 14.51 4.90
CA GLU A 183 -25.12 15.14 6.01
C GLU A 183 -26.20 16.13 5.55
N THR A 184 -25.90 16.99 4.58
CA THR A 184 -26.79 18.07 4.16
C THR A 184 -27.51 17.79 2.85
N GLY A 185 -27.13 16.73 2.14
CA GLY A 185 -27.57 16.52 0.76
C GLY A 185 -26.89 17.48 -0.21
N PRO A 186 -27.39 17.53 -1.46
CA PRO A 186 -26.72 18.23 -2.56
C PRO A 186 -26.90 19.75 -2.57
N THR A 187 -27.67 20.30 -1.63
CA THR A 187 -27.91 21.74 -1.52
C THR A 187 -26.83 22.48 -0.73
N SER A 188 -25.75 21.80 -0.34
CA SER A 188 -24.69 22.45 0.43
C SER A 188 -23.98 23.53 -0.37
N CYS A 189 -23.76 24.69 0.24
CA CYS A 189 -23.00 25.80 -0.37
C CYS A 189 -21.53 25.82 0.06
N SER A 190 -21.17 25.11 1.14
CA SER A 190 -19.80 25.03 1.64
C SER A 190 -19.58 23.75 2.46
N VAL A 191 -18.32 23.37 2.68
CA VAL A 191 -17.93 22.29 3.58
C VAL A 191 -17.55 22.89 4.93
N ASP A 192 -18.20 22.40 5.99
CA ASP A 192 -18.04 22.93 7.34
C ASP A 192 -16.86 22.33 8.12
N LYS A 193 -16.58 22.93 9.28
CA LYS A 193 -15.51 22.47 10.18
C LYS A 193 -15.64 21.00 10.61
N LYS A 194 -16.88 20.52 10.79
CA LYS A 194 -17.15 19.18 11.32
C LYS A 194 -16.76 18.12 10.29
N ASN A 195 -17.12 18.35 9.03
CA ASN A 195 -16.87 17.43 7.94
C ASN A 195 -15.38 17.36 7.56
N ILE A 196 -14.65 18.48 7.58
CA ILE A 196 -13.19 18.43 7.39
C ILE A 196 -12.46 17.76 8.56
N GLN A 197 -12.91 17.97 9.81
CA GLN A 197 -12.34 17.28 10.97
C GLN A 197 -12.58 15.76 10.89
N LEU A 198 -13.75 15.33 10.43
CA LEU A 198 -14.02 13.91 10.20
C LEU A 198 -13.14 13.34 9.09
N ALA A 199 -12.94 14.07 8.00
CA ALA A 199 -12.02 13.69 6.92
C ALA A 199 -10.57 13.54 7.38
N ILE A 200 -10.08 14.45 8.20
CA ILE A 200 -8.73 14.36 8.80
C ILE A 200 -8.62 13.11 9.67
N LYS A 201 -9.61 12.82 10.52
CA LYS A 201 -9.62 11.59 11.33
C LYS A 201 -9.61 10.32 10.47
N TRP A 202 -10.30 10.34 9.33
CA TRP A 202 -10.22 9.25 8.35
C TRP A 202 -8.84 9.14 7.71
N CYS A 203 -8.20 10.26 7.38
CA CYS A 203 -6.81 10.25 6.91
C CYS A 203 -5.85 9.67 7.95
N ASP A 204 -6.00 10.00 9.23
CA ASP A 204 -5.17 9.43 10.30
C ASP A 204 -5.36 7.90 10.40
N PHE A 205 -6.62 7.44 10.37
CA PHE A 205 -6.97 6.02 10.35
C PHE A 205 -6.35 5.30 9.15
N LEU A 206 -6.52 5.84 7.94
CA LEU A 206 -5.99 5.26 6.71
C LEU A 206 -4.46 5.28 6.69
N GLN A 207 -3.83 6.33 7.23
CA GLN A 207 -2.39 6.41 7.36
C GLN A 207 -1.84 5.27 8.22
N ASP A 208 -2.49 4.92 9.32
CA ASP A 208 -2.06 3.80 10.17
C ASP A 208 -2.18 2.45 9.45
N HIS A 209 -3.22 2.27 8.64
CA HIS A 209 -3.33 1.11 7.75
C HIS A 209 -2.24 1.10 6.66
N ALA A 210 -1.96 2.24 6.04
CA ALA A 210 -0.88 2.38 5.06
C ALA A 210 0.48 2.07 5.69
N LYS A 211 0.80 2.61 6.88
CA LYS A 211 2.04 2.27 7.62
C LYS A 211 2.19 0.76 7.77
N LYS A 212 1.14 0.07 8.21
CA LYS A 212 1.13 -1.39 8.39
C LYS A 212 1.38 -2.13 7.07
N ILE A 213 0.78 -1.66 5.97
CA ILE A 213 0.91 -2.24 4.63
C ILE A 213 2.33 -2.05 4.07
N TYR A 214 2.93 -0.88 4.24
CA TYR A 214 4.24 -0.57 3.66
C TYR A 214 5.43 -1.00 4.55
N GLN A 215 5.22 -1.38 5.81
CA GLN A 215 6.22 -1.98 6.70
C GLN A 215 6.64 -3.42 6.31
N VAL A 216 6.10 -3.95 5.22
CA VAL A 216 6.29 -5.34 4.77
C VAL A 216 7.73 -5.65 4.39
N SER A 217 8.49 -4.69 3.83
CA SER A 217 9.92 -4.86 3.56
C SER A 217 10.74 -5.10 4.83
N SER A 218 10.38 -4.42 5.93
CA SER A 218 10.99 -4.65 7.26
C SER A 218 10.58 -6.00 7.86
N ARG A 219 9.39 -6.51 7.52
CA ARG A 219 8.92 -7.83 8.00
C ARG A 219 9.66 -8.98 7.34
N GLU A 220 9.88 -8.97 6.03
CA GLU A 220 10.64 -10.04 5.37
C GLU A 220 12.09 -10.12 5.83
N GLY A 221 12.77 -8.97 6.00
CA GLY A 221 14.09 -8.94 6.63
C GLY A 221 14.06 -9.56 8.04
N ASN A 222 13.05 -9.23 8.83
CA ASN A 222 12.83 -9.83 10.15
C ASN A 222 12.47 -11.33 10.08
N SER A 223 11.74 -11.79 9.05
CA SER A 223 11.40 -13.20 8.84
C SER A 223 12.62 -14.01 8.43
N ALA A 224 13.49 -13.47 7.57
CA ALA A 224 14.77 -14.07 7.24
C ALA A 224 15.66 -14.20 8.49
N ILE A 225 15.76 -13.14 9.31
CA ILE A 225 16.47 -13.18 10.61
C ILE A 225 15.92 -14.29 11.51
N LYS A 226 14.59 -14.32 11.71
CA LYS A 226 13.93 -15.34 12.56
C LYS A 226 14.10 -16.75 12.02
N SER A 227 13.99 -16.94 10.70
CA SER A 227 14.20 -18.22 10.03
C SER A 227 15.64 -18.69 10.26
N PHE A 228 16.62 -17.80 10.06
CA PHE A 228 18.03 -18.09 10.29
C PHE A 228 18.30 -18.48 11.75
N GLN A 229 17.82 -17.71 12.72
CA GLN A 229 17.94 -18.01 14.15
C GLN A 229 17.32 -19.36 14.50
N LYS A 230 16.10 -19.62 14.02
CA LYS A 230 15.42 -20.90 14.21
C LYS A 230 16.25 -22.06 13.66
N LYS A 231 16.83 -21.91 12.46
CA LYS A 231 17.66 -22.96 11.84
C LYS A 231 18.99 -23.20 12.55
N ILE A 232 19.58 -22.17 13.15
CA ILE A 232 20.74 -22.33 14.05
C ILE A 232 20.33 -23.13 15.29
N LEU A 233 19.23 -22.75 15.94
CA LEU A 233 18.76 -23.40 17.17
C LEU A 233 18.29 -24.85 16.92
N GLU A 234 17.78 -25.16 15.72
CA GLU A 234 17.45 -26.51 15.26
C GLU A 234 18.68 -27.33 14.83
N GLY A 235 19.89 -26.76 14.84
CA GLY A 235 21.12 -27.44 14.40
C GLY A 235 21.24 -27.67 12.90
N ARG A 236 20.36 -27.05 12.10
CA ARG A 236 20.36 -27.19 10.64
C ARG A 236 21.39 -26.29 9.96
N VAL A 237 21.67 -25.14 10.56
CA VAL A 237 22.79 -24.26 10.20
C VAL A 237 23.93 -24.55 11.15
N LYS A 238 25.06 -24.98 10.61
CA LYS A 238 26.24 -25.41 11.38
C LYS A 238 27.36 -24.36 11.33
N ASP A 239 28.30 -24.48 12.27
CA ASP A 239 29.53 -23.69 12.19
C ASP A 239 30.27 -24.04 10.91
N GLU A 240 30.86 -23.03 10.25
CA GLU A 240 31.56 -23.15 8.96
C GLU A 240 30.67 -23.40 7.72
N ASP A 241 29.34 -23.40 7.85
CA ASP A 241 28.47 -23.49 6.68
C ASP A 241 28.74 -22.32 5.72
N SER A 242 28.79 -22.64 4.42
CA SER A 242 28.88 -21.59 3.40
C SER A 242 27.53 -20.92 3.19
N VAL A 243 27.54 -19.60 2.99
CA VAL A 243 26.31 -18.82 2.69
C VAL A 243 25.58 -19.40 1.46
N ARG A 244 26.33 -19.89 0.47
CA ARG A 244 25.77 -20.57 -0.71
C ARG A 244 25.06 -21.88 -0.35
N SER A 245 25.57 -22.65 0.61
CA SER A 245 24.92 -23.88 1.07
C SER A 245 23.55 -23.57 1.70
N ILE A 246 23.50 -22.54 2.54
CA ILE A 246 22.28 -22.08 3.21
C ILE A 246 21.21 -21.66 2.18
N ILE A 247 21.62 -20.88 1.16
CA ILE A 247 20.73 -20.47 0.07
C ILE A 247 20.23 -21.68 -0.73
N ARG A 248 21.13 -22.61 -1.06
CA ARG A 248 20.82 -23.80 -1.87
C ARG A 248 19.84 -24.75 -1.18
N ASN A 249 19.80 -24.77 0.16
CA ASN A 249 18.83 -25.57 0.90
C ASN A 249 17.38 -25.10 0.68
N GLY A 250 17.18 -23.88 0.15
CA GLY A 250 15.85 -23.40 -0.26
C GLY A 250 14.87 -23.28 0.90
N TRP A 251 15.37 -23.04 2.12
CA TRP A 251 14.50 -22.84 3.28
C TRP A 251 13.69 -21.54 3.14
N GLU A 252 12.49 -21.55 3.73
CA GLU A 252 11.59 -20.40 3.75
C GLU A 252 12.33 -19.14 4.27
N TYR A 253 12.23 -18.04 3.51
CA TYR A 253 12.91 -16.76 3.74
C TYR A 253 14.45 -16.77 3.65
N LEU A 254 15.07 -17.85 3.20
CA LEU A 254 16.53 -17.99 3.06
C LEU A 254 16.98 -18.39 1.65
N SER A 255 16.11 -18.23 0.65
CA SER A 255 16.40 -18.58 -0.76
C SER A 255 16.91 -17.41 -1.60
N ASP A 256 16.74 -16.17 -1.14
CA ASP A 256 17.20 -14.96 -1.83
C ASP A 256 18.52 -14.44 -1.22
N ILE A 257 19.50 -14.13 -2.07
CA ILE A 257 20.83 -13.71 -1.61
C ILE A 257 20.82 -12.37 -0.89
N LYS A 258 19.99 -11.40 -1.33
CA LYS A 258 19.93 -10.07 -0.69
C LYS A 258 19.30 -10.18 0.69
N GLN A 259 18.24 -10.97 0.84
CA GLN A 259 17.61 -11.24 2.13
C GLN A 259 18.55 -11.94 3.10
N VAL A 260 19.27 -12.97 2.62
CA VAL A 260 20.26 -13.69 3.45
C VAL A 260 21.40 -12.77 3.88
N GLU A 261 21.93 -11.93 2.99
CA GLU A 261 22.98 -10.97 3.35
C GLU A 261 22.49 -9.90 4.35
N GLN A 262 21.26 -9.40 4.21
CA GLN A 262 20.66 -8.49 5.19
C GLN A 262 20.49 -9.15 6.56
N ALA A 263 19.99 -10.39 6.60
CA ALA A 263 19.83 -11.16 7.83
C ALA A 263 21.18 -11.44 8.50
N LEU A 264 22.20 -11.81 7.72
CA LEU A 264 23.56 -12.04 8.23
C LEU A 264 24.17 -10.77 8.80
N ASN A 265 24.05 -9.62 8.13
CA ASN A 265 24.53 -8.34 8.63
C ASN A 265 23.87 -7.97 9.97
N PHE A 266 22.57 -8.24 10.12
CA PHE A 266 21.86 -8.02 11.37
C PHE A 266 22.36 -8.96 12.47
N LEU A 267 22.44 -10.25 12.19
CA LEU A 267 22.89 -11.27 13.14
C LEU A 267 24.34 -11.08 13.58
N GLU A 268 25.20 -10.60 12.70
CA GLU A 268 26.59 -10.26 13.00
C GLU A 268 26.69 -9.07 13.95
N LYS A 269 25.92 -8.00 13.70
CA LYS A 269 25.83 -6.86 14.62
C LYS A 269 25.33 -7.24 16.01
N HIS A 270 24.50 -8.29 16.11
CA HIS A 270 23.96 -8.79 17.38
C HIS A 270 24.73 -10.00 17.95
N GLY A 271 25.89 -10.32 17.39
CA GLY A 271 26.80 -11.34 17.93
C GLY A 271 26.34 -12.80 17.77
N TRP A 272 25.37 -13.09 16.90
CA TRP A 272 24.92 -14.47 16.64
C TRP A 272 25.89 -15.23 15.74
N VAL A 273 26.39 -14.55 14.71
CA VAL A 273 27.29 -15.12 13.71
C VAL A 273 28.41 -14.12 13.35
N ARG A 274 29.47 -14.60 12.71
CA ARG A 274 30.47 -13.77 12.03
C ARG A 274 30.63 -14.29 10.61
N VAL A 275 30.62 -13.41 9.61
CA VAL A 275 30.81 -13.81 8.21
C VAL A 275 32.29 -13.68 7.86
N ILE A 276 32.88 -14.75 7.34
CA ILE A 276 34.31 -14.79 6.96
C ILE A 276 34.42 -15.07 5.46
N GLU A 277 35.19 -14.24 4.76
CA GLU A 277 35.60 -14.54 3.39
C GLU A 277 36.74 -15.57 3.41
N THR A 278 36.56 -16.64 2.64
CA THR A 278 37.51 -17.73 2.46
C THR A 278 37.89 -17.82 0.99
N GLY A 279 39.17 -18.07 0.72
CA GLY A 279 39.73 -18.20 -0.62
C GLY A 279 40.97 -17.33 -0.86
N SER A 280 41.81 -17.71 -1.82
CA SER A 280 42.99 -16.95 -2.24
C SER A 280 42.60 -15.79 -3.17
N ALA A 281 43.45 -14.76 -3.25
CA ALA A 281 43.21 -13.56 -4.07
C ALA A 281 42.97 -13.84 -5.57
N VAL A 282 43.35 -15.02 -6.06
CA VAL A 282 43.31 -15.46 -7.46
C VAL A 282 42.15 -16.47 -7.72
N GLY A 283 41.42 -16.89 -6.67
CA GLY A 283 40.35 -17.91 -6.76
C GLY A 283 38.95 -17.37 -6.41
N ARG A 284 37.92 -18.21 -6.61
CA ARG A 284 36.52 -17.86 -6.32
C ARG A 284 36.30 -17.74 -4.81
N ARG A 285 36.19 -16.51 -4.31
CA ARG A 285 35.88 -16.23 -2.90
C ARG A 285 34.55 -16.89 -2.47
N SER A 286 34.54 -17.46 -1.28
CA SER A 286 33.37 -18.03 -0.61
C SER A 286 33.18 -17.41 0.77
N LYS A 287 31.94 -17.03 1.10
CA LYS A 287 31.58 -16.56 2.44
C LYS A 287 31.15 -17.77 3.27
N ILE A 288 31.80 -17.98 4.40
CA ILE A 288 31.37 -18.93 5.44
C ILE A 288 30.86 -18.18 6.66
N ILE A 289 30.00 -18.82 7.44
CA ILE A 289 29.55 -18.29 8.72
C ILE A 289 30.28 -18.98 9.88
N ARG A 290 30.62 -18.22 10.91
CA ARG A 290 31.05 -18.71 12.21
C ARG A 290 29.97 -18.41 13.22
N LEU A 291 29.42 -19.44 13.87
CA LEU A 291 28.45 -19.27 14.94
C LEU A 291 29.15 -18.79 16.22
N HIS A 292 28.43 -17.99 17.02
CA HIS A 292 28.84 -17.68 18.38
C HIS A 292 29.14 -18.98 19.16
N PRO A 293 30.21 -19.04 19.98
CA PRO A 293 30.58 -20.26 20.71
C PRO A 293 29.42 -20.93 21.44
N ASP A 294 28.56 -20.15 22.11
CA ASP A 294 27.39 -20.66 22.85
C ASP A 294 26.32 -21.33 21.98
N LEU A 295 26.31 -21.04 20.67
CA LEU A 295 25.36 -21.60 19.71
C LEU A 295 25.90 -22.86 19.03
N ARG A 296 27.20 -23.13 19.09
CA ARG A 296 27.82 -24.31 18.46
C ARG A 296 27.34 -25.64 19.05
N LYS A 297 26.85 -25.62 20.29
CA LYS A 297 26.24 -26.78 20.95
C LYS A 297 25.01 -27.32 20.23
N PHE A 298 24.34 -26.49 19.43
CA PHE A 298 23.19 -26.91 18.63
C PHE A 298 23.61 -27.55 17.30
N SER A 299 24.88 -27.41 16.88
CA SER A 299 25.39 -27.92 15.60
C SER A 299 25.86 -29.39 15.63
N LEU A 300 25.82 -30.02 16.81
CA LEU A 300 26.23 -31.41 17.07
C LEU A 300 25.17 -32.42 16.64
#